data_AF-A0A0W1DQY3-F1
#
_entry.id   AF-A0A0W1DQY3-F1
#
_cell.length_a   1.000
_cell.length_b   1.000
_cell.length_c   1.000
_cell.angle_alpha   90.00
_cell.angle_beta   90.00
_cell.angle_gamma   90.00
#
_symmetry.space_group_name_H-M   'P 1'
#
loop_
_entity.id
_entity.type
_entity.pdbx_description
1 polymer ?
#
loop_
_entity_poly.entity_id
_entity_poly.type
_entity_poly.pdbx_seq_one_letter_code
_entity_poly.pdbx_strand_id
1 'polypeptide(L)'
;MSHSKTIIIVLVNLAIGFAGGFALRPLIAPIPQARITATGAAVAKASDDARGTQYFVAHIDEARQLVAGCRDGSVRGGECATAEEAIIKVDAQDRRRRFLGN
;
A
#
# COMPACT_ATOMS: atom_id res chain seq x y z
N MET A 1 6.10 40.49 23.39
CA MET A 1 5.70 39.26 24.12
C MET A 1 4.41 38.60 23.60
N SER A 2 3.67 39.17 22.64
CA SER A 2 2.44 38.56 22.08
C SER A 2 2.70 37.61 20.90
N HIS A 3 3.66 37.94 20.03
CA HIS A 3 3.91 37.20 18.79
C HIS A 3 4.42 35.76 19.03
N SER A 4 5.35 35.58 19.97
CA SER A 4 5.86 34.24 20.34
C SER A 4 4.77 33.36 20.96
N LYS A 5 3.87 33.95 21.77
CA LYS A 5 2.73 33.25 22.36
C LYS A 5 1.75 32.78 21.28
N THR A 6 1.45 33.63 20.30
CA THR A 6 0.58 33.26 19.17
C THR A 6 1.20 32.14 18.33
N ILE A 7 2.50 32.20 18.03
CA ILE A 7 3.20 31.14 17.29
C ILE A 7 3.13 29.81 18.05
N ILE A 8 3.37 29.81 19.36
CA ILE A 8 3.30 28.59 20.18
C ILE A 8 1.89 28.00 20.14
N ILE A 9 0.85 28.82 20.25
CA ILE A 9 -0.55 28.36 20.18
C ILE A 9 -0.84 27.74 18.82
N VAL A 10 -0.39 28.34 17.72
CA VAL A 10 -0.58 27.79 16.37
C VAL A 10 0.11 26.44 16.22
N LEU A 11 1.36 26.31 16.68
CA LEU A 11 2.12 25.07 16.59
C LEU A 11 1.49 23.94 17.41
N VAL A 12 0.99 24.25 18.62
CA VAL A 12 0.31 23.26 19.47
C VAL A 12 -0.97 22.76 18.80
N ASN A 13 -1.79 23.66 18.25
CA ASN A 13 -3.00 23.26 17.54
C ASN A 13 -2.70 22.43 16.27
N LEU A 14 -1.66 22.81 15.52
CA LEU A 14 -1.20 22.06 14.36
C LEU A 14 -0.75 20.64 14.73
N ALA A 15 0.03 20.51 15.81
CA ALA A 15 0.50 19.21 16.28
C ALA A 15 -0.67 18.31 16.73
N ILE A 16 -1.63 18.86 17.48
CA ILE A 16 -2.82 18.12 17.93
C ILE A 16 -3.68 17.70 16.74
N GLY A 17 -3.93 18.60 15.79
CA GLY A 17 -4.69 18.30 14.58
C GLY A 17 -4.00 17.25 13.69
N PHE A 18 -2.68 17.35 13.53
CA PHE A 18 -1.89 16.39 12.77
C PHE A 18 -1.87 15.01 13.43
N ALA A 19 -1.60 14.94 14.74
CA ALA A 19 -1.60 13.69 15.50
C ALA A 19 -2.99 13.04 15.53
N GLY A 20 -4.05 13.83 15.72
CA GLY A 20 -5.44 13.36 15.67
C GLY A 20 -5.82 12.85 14.28
N GLY A 21 -5.50 13.60 13.22
CA GLY A 21 -5.76 13.19 11.84
C GLY A 21 -4.95 11.96 11.43
N PHE A 22 -3.73 11.80 11.92
CA PHE A 22 -2.90 10.61 11.69
C PHE A 22 -3.41 9.39 12.49
N ALA A 23 -3.85 9.58 13.73
CA ALA A 23 -4.44 8.54 14.57
C ALA A 23 -5.82 8.08 14.08
N LEU A 24 -6.62 8.97 13.48
CA LEU A 24 -7.90 8.64 12.84
C LEU A 24 -7.75 8.15 11.38
N ARG A 25 -6.54 8.16 10.81
CA ARG A 25 -6.28 7.68 9.45
C ARG A 25 -6.20 6.15 9.22
N PRO A 26 -6.30 5.21 10.19
CA PRO A 26 -6.01 3.82 9.89
C PRO A 26 -7.23 3.15 9.26
N LEU A 27 -7.43 3.34 7.96
CA LEU A 27 -8.32 2.52 7.12
C LEU A 27 -7.88 2.43 5.62
N ILE A 28 -6.66 2.86 5.27
CA ILE A 28 -6.12 2.73 3.88
C ILE A 28 -4.80 1.90 3.82
N ALA A 29 -4.24 1.50 4.96
CA ALA A 29 -3.17 0.48 5.00
C ALA A 29 -3.75 -0.81 5.59
N PRO A 30 -3.42 -2.00 5.03
CA PRO A 30 -3.81 -3.26 5.66
C PRO A 30 -3.21 -3.29 7.06
N ILE A 31 -4.07 -3.44 8.07
CA ILE A 31 -3.70 -3.52 9.48
C ILE A 31 -2.73 -4.69 9.63
N PRO A 32 -1.44 -4.49 9.97
CA PRO A 32 -0.67 -5.59 10.52
C PRO A 32 -1.34 -5.88 11.86
N GLN A 33 -2.07 -6.99 11.90
CA GLN A 33 -2.81 -7.45 13.07
C GLN A 33 -1.84 -7.49 14.26
N ALA A 34 -1.90 -6.46 15.11
CA ALA A 34 -1.31 -6.50 16.42
C ALA A 34 -1.99 -7.66 17.14
N ARG A 35 -1.28 -8.79 17.13
CA ARG A 35 -1.69 -10.09 17.61
C ARG A 35 -2.05 -9.93 19.08
N ILE A 36 -3.34 -9.75 19.38
CA ILE A 36 -3.88 -10.06 20.69
C ILE A 36 -3.62 -11.56 20.84
N THR A 37 -2.67 -11.91 21.70
CA THR A 37 -2.34 -13.28 22.07
C THR A 37 -3.54 -13.90 22.77
N ALA A 38 -4.42 -14.51 21.98
CA ALA A 38 -5.25 -15.61 22.42
C ALA A 38 -4.52 -16.90 22.05
N THR A 39 -4.13 -17.65 23.08
CA THR A 39 -3.61 -19.01 23.00
C THR A 39 -4.59 -19.91 22.26
N GLY A 40 -4.38 -20.05 20.96
CA GLY A 40 -5.05 -21.00 20.11
C GLY A 40 -4.13 -21.24 18.93
N ALA A 41 -3.73 -22.49 18.72
CA ALA A 41 -2.80 -22.90 17.68
C ALA A 41 -3.36 -22.58 16.29
N ALA A 42 -3.15 -21.36 15.82
CA ALA A 42 -3.22 -21.01 14.42
C ALA A 42 -1.79 -21.11 13.90
N VAL A 43 -1.56 -22.17 13.13
CA VAL A 43 -0.42 -22.29 12.21
C VAL A 43 -0.18 -20.91 11.63
N ALA A 44 0.98 -20.33 11.91
CA ALA A 44 1.49 -19.22 11.13
C ALA A 44 1.63 -19.77 9.71
N LYS A 45 0.58 -19.65 8.90
CA LYS A 45 0.72 -19.69 7.45
C LYS A 45 1.79 -18.65 7.19
N ALA A 46 2.88 -19.14 6.60
CA ALA A 46 4.02 -18.36 6.21
C ALA A 46 3.54 -16.99 5.73
N SER A 47 4.24 -15.95 6.19
CA SER A 47 4.26 -14.68 5.49
C SER A 47 4.49 -15.01 4.02
N ASP A 48 3.41 -15.10 3.26
CA ASP A 48 3.39 -15.07 1.81
C ASP A 48 3.83 -13.65 1.54
N ASP A 49 5.15 -13.51 1.37
CA ASP A 49 5.85 -12.24 1.23
C ASP A 49 5.27 -11.57 -0.01
N ALA A 50 4.24 -10.75 0.21
CA ALA A 50 3.39 -10.22 -0.85
C ALA A 50 4.31 -9.59 -1.89
N ARG A 51 4.45 -10.28 -3.03
CA ARG A 51 5.49 -9.99 -4.01
C ARG A 51 5.38 -8.52 -4.39
N GLY A 52 6.43 -7.74 -4.15
CA GLY A 52 6.41 -6.31 -4.40
C GLY A 52 6.16 -5.96 -5.87
N THR A 53 5.76 -4.71 -6.16
CA THR A 53 5.48 -4.25 -7.54
C THR A 53 6.65 -4.51 -8.47
N GLN A 54 7.87 -4.40 -7.96
CA GLN A 54 9.11 -4.65 -8.70
C GLN A 54 9.23 -6.08 -9.22
N TYR A 55 8.73 -7.07 -8.47
CA TYR A 55 8.71 -8.46 -8.93
C TYR A 55 7.78 -8.59 -10.13
N PHE A 56 6.57 -8.08 -10.04
CA PHE A 56 5.59 -8.16 -11.12
C PHE A 56 5.97 -7.34 -12.35
N VAL A 57 6.78 -6.28 -12.20
CA VAL A 57 7.37 -5.56 -13.35
C VAL A 57 8.34 -6.44 -14.11
N ALA A 58 9.09 -7.32 -13.44
CA ALA A 58 9.95 -8.32 -14.09
C ALA A 58 9.16 -9.54 -14.60
N HIS A 59 8.02 -9.86 -13.96
CA HIS A 59 7.17 -11.02 -14.23
C HIS A 59 5.74 -10.59 -14.63
N ILE A 60 5.61 -9.89 -15.75
CA ILE A 60 4.33 -9.28 -16.17
C ILE A 60 3.27 -10.31 -16.56
N ASP A 61 3.67 -11.46 -17.12
CA ASP A 61 2.72 -12.51 -17.49
C ASP A 61 2.05 -13.13 -16.26
N GLU A 62 2.82 -13.30 -15.18
CA GLU A 62 2.30 -13.74 -13.89
C GLU A 62 1.39 -12.69 -13.26
N ALA A 63 1.73 -11.40 -13.38
CA ALA A 63 0.90 -10.30 -12.90
C ALA A 63 -0.49 -10.32 -13.57
N ARG A 64 -0.56 -10.60 -14.88
CA ARG A 64 -1.82 -10.69 -15.64
C ARG A 64 -2.68 -11.86 -15.18
N GLN A 65 -2.08 -13.02 -14.95
CA GLN A 65 -2.78 -14.21 -14.44
C GLN A 65 -3.31 -13.95 -13.02
N LEU A 66 -2.51 -13.30 -12.18
CA LEU A 66 -2.91 -12.95 -10.82
C LEU A 66 -4.09 -11.97 -10.83
N VAL A 67 -4.03 -10.89 -11.62
CA VAL A 67 -5.14 -9.92 -11.75
C VAL A 67 -6.42 -10.57 -12.31
N ALA A 68 -6.30 -11.52 -13.24
CA ALA A 68 -7.44 -12.31 -13.70
C ALA A 68 -8.05 -13.13 -12.57
N GLY A 69 -7.23 -13.85 -11.80
CA GLY A 69 -7.67 -14.58 -10.60
C GLY A 69 -8.28 -13.67 -9.50
N CYS A 70 -7.81 -12.43 -9.38
CA CYS A 70 -8.37 -11.42 -8.50
C CYS A 70 -9.75 -10.93 -8.98
N ARG A 71 -9.95 -10.78 -10.31
CA ARG A 71 -11.25 -10.41 -10.90
C ARG A 71 -12.29 -11.51 -10.75
N ASP A 72 -11.88 -12.76 -10.93
CA ASP A 72 -12.75 -13.92 -10.78
C ASP A 72 -13.05 -14.26 -9.30
N GLY A 73 -12.46 -13.51 -8.36
CA GLY A 73 -12.60 -13.72 -6.92
C GLY A 73 -11.90 -14.99 -6.41
N SER A 74 -11.11 -15.65 -7.26
CA SER A 74 -10.34 -16.86 -6.94
C SER A 74 -9.11 -16.56 -6.09
N VAL A 75 -8.60 -15.33 -6.13
CA VAL A 75 -7.43 -14.89 -5.36
C VAL A 75 -7.84 -13.69 -4.50
N ARG A 76 -7.77 -13.85 -3.17
CA ARG A 76 -8.12 -12.81 -2.19
C ARG A 76 -6.86 -12.48 -1.39
N GLY A 77 -5.96 -11.70 -2.00
CA GLY A 77 -4.64 -11.41 -1.42
C GLY A 77 -4.20 -9.96 -1.67
N GLY A 78 -3.30 -9.47 -0.82
CA GLY A 78 -2.73 -8.11 -0.92
C GLY A 78 -1.91 -7.86 -2.20
N GLU A 79 -1.62 -8.91 -2.96
CA GLU A 79 -0.83 -8.86 -4.20
C GLU A 79 -1.63 -8.36 -5.42
N CYS A 80 -2.97 -8.39 -5.39
CA CYS A 80 -3.81 -7.96 -6.52
C CYS A 80 -3.55 -6.50 -6.92
N ALA A 81 -3.46 -5.61 -5.92
CA ALA A 81 -3.16 -4.19 -6.14
C ALA A 81 -1.74 -3.98 -6.68
N THR A 82 -0.80 -4.77 -6.17
CA THR A 82 0.62 -4.71 -6.51
C THR A 82 0.90 -5.21 -7.93
N ALA A 83 0.21 -6.27 -8.35
CA ALA A 83 0.26 -6.79 -9.71
C ALA A 83 -0.42 -5.85 -10.72
N GLU A 84 -1.56 -5.26 -10.36
CA GLU A 84 -2.23 -4.26 -11.20
C GLU A 84 -1.37 -3.00 -11.41
N GLU A 85 -0.74 -2.50 -10.34
CA GLU A 85 0.18 -1.36 -10.43
C GLU A 85 1.40 -1.65 -11.34
N ALA A 86 1.92 -2.87 -11.29
CA ALA A 86 3.02 -3.29 -12.16
C ALA A 86 2.63 -3.30 -13.65
N ILE A 87 1.42 -3.78 -13.98
CA ILE A 87 0.90 -3.75 -15.35
C ILE A 87 0.78 -2.31 -15.86
N ILE A 88 0.24 -1.41 -15.05
CA ILE A 88 0.10 0.01 -15.40
C ILE A 88 1.47 0.65 -15.64
N LYS A 89 2.47 0.35 -14.80
CA LYS A 89 3.83 0.87 -14.95
C LYS A 89 4.48 0.42 -16.26
N VAL A 90 4.35 -0.85 -16.62
CA VAL A 90 4.91 -1.37 -17.88
C VAL A 90 4.16 -0.81 -19.09
N ASP A 91 2.83 -0.72 -19.06
CA ASP A 91 2.06 -0.10 -20.15
C ASP A 91 2.43 1.39 -20.33
N ALA A 92 2.59 2.13 -19.23
CA ALA A 92 3.05 3.51 -19.27
C ALA A 92 4.47 3.62 -19.83
N GLN A 93 5.38 2.70 -19.48
CA GLN A 93 6.74 2.65 -20.01
C GLN A 93 6.76 2.33 -21.51
N ASP A 94 5.95 1.37 -21.97
CA ASP A 94 5.87 0.99 -23.37
C ASP A 94 5.26 2.11 -24.22
N ARG A 95 4.23 2.80 -23.72
CA ARG A 95 3.71 4.01 -24.36
C ARG A 95 4.78 5.09 -24.44
N ARG A 96 5.48 5.35 -23.33
CA ARG A 96 6.59 6.32 -23.29
C ARG A 96 7.67 5.99 -24.30
N ARG A 97 8.08 4.73 -24.42
CA ARG A 97 9.03 4.27 -25.45
C ARG A 97 8.51 4.51 -26.86
N ARG A 98 7.23 4.21 -27.11
CA ARG A 98 6.59 4.45 -28.42
C ARG A 98 6.52 5.93 -28.78
N PHE A 99 6.38 6.82 -27.79
CA PHE A 99 6.40 8.26 -27.99
C PHE A 99 7.81 8.86 -28.10
N LEU A 100 8.79 8.33 -27.35
CA LEU A 100 10.14 8.86 -27.28
C LEU A 100 11.12 8.19 -28.26
N GLY A 101 10.73 7.08 -28.89
CA GLY A 101 11.45 6.45 -30.00
C GLY A 101 12.84 5.89 -29.69
N ASN A 102 13.19 5.72 -28.41
CA ASN A 102 14.50 5.26 -27.96
C ASN A 102 14.49 3.81 -27.47
#